data_AF-A0A9D9S2I5-F1
#
_entry.id   AF-A0A9D9S2I5-F1
#
_cell.length_a   1.000
_cell.length_b   1.000
_cell.length_c   1.000
_cell.angle_alpha   90.00
_cell.angle_beta   90.00
_cell.angle_gamma   90.00
#
_symmetry.space_group_name_H-M   'P 1'
#
loop_
_entity.id
_entity.type
_entity.pdbx_description
1 polymer ?
#
loop_
_entity_poly.entity_id
_entity_poly.type
_entity_poly.pdbx_seq_one_letter_code
_entity_poly.pdbx_strand_id
1 'polypeptide(L)'
;MNFESFREKIAYQPILLGIFALLASGALAWASSATGEAIAAAEAKDLRDSLSEVLPQGLADNDFLTDTVDLKKGEKTITIYRARQGGVVKAALFKVAERGYAGDIQVLMAVD
;
A
#
# COMPACT_ATOMS: atom_id res chain seq x y z
N MET A 1 25.25 43.18 -0.65
CA MET A 1 24.10 42.87 0.22
C MET A 1 24.64 42.59 1.62
N ASN A 2 24.28 43.38 2.63
CA ASN A 2 24.76 43.22 4.01
C ASN A 2 24.04 42.04 4.70
N PHE A 3 24.60 40.84 4.61
CA PHE A 3 24.07 39.64 5.26
C PHE A 3 24.17 39.68 6.79
N GLU A 4 25.03 40.53 7.36
CA GLU A 4 25.20 40.69 8.81
C GLU A 4 24.01 41.40 9.45
N SER A 5 23.60 42.55 8.89
CA SER A 5 22.44 43.32 9.39
C SER A 5 21.11 42.56 9.24
N PHE A 6 21.04 41.60 8.31
CA PHE A 6 19.84 40.76 8.15
C PHE A 6 19.77 39.64 9.19
N ARG A 7 20.92 39.12 9.67
CA ARG A 7 21.02 38.07 10.70
C ARG A 7 20.68 38.56 12.11
N GLU A 8 20.91 39.83 12.39
CA GLU A 8 20.61 40.45 13.70
C GLU A 8 19.11 40.72 13.91
N LYS A 9 18.30 40.63 12.86
CA LYS A 9 16.85 40.83 12.96
C LYS A 9 16.18 39.58 13.52
N ILE A 10 15.30 39.78 14.51
CA ILE A 10 14.50 38.70 15.14
C ILE A 10 13.72 37.89 14.08
N ALA A 11 13.30 38.51 12.99
CA ALA A 11 12.57 37.83 11.90
C ALA A 11 13.43 36.85 11.07
N TYR A 12 14.76 36.89 11.16
CA TYR A 12 15.65 36.04 10.37
C TYR A 12 15.49 34.55 10.68
N GLN A 13 15.48 34.22 11.97
CA GLN A 13 15.39 32.84 12.44
C GLN A 13 14.08 32.13 12.03
N PRO A 14 12.88 32.70 12.23
CA PRO A 14 11.64 32.06 11.81
C PRO A 14 11.51 31.98 10.28
N ILE A 15 12.01 32.96 9.53
CA ILE A 15 12.01 32.90 8.05
C ILE A 15 12.92 31.79 7.55
N LEU A 16 14.13 31.68 8.10
CA LEU A 16 15.07 30.63 7.73
C LEU A 16 14.50 29.24 8.04
N LEU A 17 13.90 29.07 9.21
CA LEU A 17 13.24 27.83 9.60
C LEU A 17 12.06 27.51 8.67
N GLY A 18 11.23 28.50 8.33
CA GLY A 18 10.11 28.34 7.40
C GLY A 18 10.56 27.89 6.01
N ILE A 19 11.64 28.48 5.48
CA ILE A 19 12.23 28.07 4.19
C ILE A 19 12.73 26.63 4.27
N PHE A 20 13.46 26.27 5.32
CA PHE A 20 13.95 24.90 5.48
C PHE A 20 12.81 23.88 5.61
N ALA A 21 11.79 24.19 6.41
CA ALA A 21 10.63 23.33 6.58
C ALA A 21 9.85 23.17 5.27
N LEU A 22 9.71 24.24 4.49
CA LEU A 22 9.06 24.20 3.18
C LEU A 22 9.86 23.34 2.19
N LEU A 23 11.18 23.49 2.14
CA LEU A 23 12.05 22.68 1.28
C LEU A 23 12.00 21.19 1.66
N ALA A 24 12.07 20.88 2.95
CA ALA A 24 12.00 19.49 3.43
C ALA A 24 10.64 18.86 3.14
N SER A 25 9.54 19.59 3.39
CA SER A 25 8.18 19.11 3.12
C SER A 25 7.93 18.95 1.61
N GLY A 26 8.45 19.88 0.80
CA GLY A 26 8.37 19.80 -0.66
C GLY A 26 9.15 18.62 -1.22
N ALA A 27 10.37 18.39 -0.72
CA ALA A 27 11.18 17.22 -1.09
C ALA A 27 10.49 15.90 -0.69
N LEU A 28 9.89 15.85 0.50
CA LEU A 28 9.14 14.68 0.97
C LEU A 28 7.90 14.44 0.12
N ALA A 29 7.14 15.48 -0.24
CA ALA A 29 5.96 15.36 -1.09
C ALA A 29 6.33 14.90 -2.52
N TRP A 30 7.44 15.41 -3.07
CA TRP A 30 7.95 14.96 -4.35
C TRP A 30 8.41 13.49 -4.30
N ALA A 31 9.17 13.12 -3.26
CA ALA A 31 9.56 11.72 -3.06
C ALA A 31 8.33 10.82 -2.92
N SER A 32 7.35 11.21 -2.10
CA SER A 32 6.12 10.46 -1.88
C SER A 32 5.28 10.29 -3.15
N SER A 33 5.22 11.31 -4.02
CA SER A 33 4.50 11.21 -5.29
C SER A 33 5.27 10.38 -6.32
N ALA A 34 6.60 10.47 -6.34
CA ALA A 34 7.45 9.67 -7.22
C ALA A 34 7.51 8.19 -6.82
N THR A 35 7.40 7.87 -5.52
CA THR A 35 7.48 6.48 -5.03
C THR A 35 6.13 5.81 -4.86
N GLY A 36 5.02 6.56 -4.86
CA GLY A 36 3.68 6.01 -4.66
C GLY A 36 3.31 4.89 -5.65
N GLU A 37 3.60 5.09 -6.94
CA GLU A 37 3.34 4.07 -7.97
C GLU A 37 4.25 2.83 -7.81
N ALA A 38 5.51 3.04 -7.44
CA ALA A 38 6.45 1.95 -7.19
C ALA A 38 6.08 1.13 -5.95
N ILE A 39 5.59 1.78 -4.89
CA ILE A 39 5.09 1.11 -3.68
C ILE A 39 3.84 0.31 -4.00
N ALA A 40 2.87 0.87 -4.74
CA ALA A 40 1.68 0.14 -5.14
C ALA A 40 2.00 -1.09 -6.01
N ALA A 41 2.96 -0.97 -6.92
CA ALA A 41 3.43 -2.09 -7.74
C ALA A 41 4.17 -3.16 -6.92
N ALA A 42 4.99 -2.73 -5.94
CA ALA A 42 5.67 -3.63 -5.03
C ALA A 42 4.68 -4.36 -4.10
N GLU A 43 3.69 -3.66 -3.53
CA GLU A 43 2.64 -4.26 -2.71
C GLU A 43 1.81 -5.28 -3.50
N ALA A 44 1.47 -4.99 -4.75
CA ALA A 44 0.78 -5.94 -5.62
C ALA A 44 1.66 -7.17 -5.91
N LYS A 45 2.96 -6.98 -6.13
CA LYS A 45 3.90 -8.07 -6.36
C LYS A 45 4.09 -8.93 -5.11
N ASP A 46 4.31 -8.34 -3.95
CA ASP A 46 4.45 -9.07 -2.68
C ASP A 46 3.18 -9.83 -2.33
N LEU A 47 2.01 -9.27 -2.66
CA LEU A 47 0.74 -9.97 -2.54
C LEU A 47 0.68 -11.19 -3.49
N ARG A 48 1.09 -11.07 -4.76
CA ARG A 48 1.18 -12.22 -5.68
C ARG A 48 2.10 -13.30 -5.15
N ASP A 49 3.31 -12.89 -4.75
CA ASP A 49 4.36 -13.80 -4.35
C ASP A 49 3.93 -14.53 -3.06
N SER A 50 3.35 -13.82 -2.09
CA SER A 50 2.76 -14.42 -0.88
C SER A 50 1.61 -15.37 -1.21
N LEU A 51 0.69 -14.99 -2.10
CA LEU A 51 -0.44 -15.85 -2.50
C LEU A 51 0.04 -17.12 -3.22
N SER A 52 1.11 -17.02 -4.00
CA SER A 52 1.71 -18.17 -4.71
C SER A 52 2.42 -19.14 -3.77
N GLU A 53 2.89 -18.68 -2.61
CA GLU A 53 3.54 -19.52 -1.60
C GLU A 53 2.52 -20.35 -0.80
N VAL A 54 1.31 -19.81 -0.58
CA VAL A 54 0.21 -20.55 0.08
C VAL A 54 -0.67 -21.37 -0.86
N LEU A 55 -0.57 -21.19 -2.18
CA LEU A 55 -1.27 -22.02 -3.16
C LEU A 55 -0.39 -23.22 -3.56
N PRO A 56 -0.79 -24.46 -3.26
CA PRO A 56 -0.11 -25.65 -3.76
C PRO A 56 0.02 -25.61 -5.29
N GLN A 57 1.22 -25.92 -5.80
CA GLN A 57 1.49 -25.91 -7.23
C GLN A 57 0.46 -26.78 -7.98
N GLY A 58 -0.21 -26.18 -8.97
CA GLY A 58 -1.17 -26.88 -9.82
C GLY A 58 -2.63 -26.82 -9.38
N LEU A 59 -3.02 -26.02 -8.38
CA LEU A 59 -4.44 -25.81 -8.04
C LEU A 59 -5.15 -24.77 -8.91
N ALA A 60 -4.42 -24.08 -9.79
CA ALA A 60 -5.06 -23.22 -10.76
C ALA A 60 -4.19 -22.75 -11.94
N ASP A 61 -4.88 -22.39 -13.01
CA ASP A 61 -4.36 -21.95 -14.30
C ASP A 61 -4.76 -20.50 -14.66
N ASN A 62 -5.63 -19.86 -13.87
CA ASN A 62 -6.06 -18.47 -14.09
C ASN A 62 -5.23 -17.46 -13.27
N ASP A 63 -5.18 -16.20 -13.72
CA ASP A 63 -4.61 -15.10 -12.93
C ASP A 63 -5.62 -14.64 -11.85
N PHE A 64 -5.44 -15.17 -10.63
CA PHE A 64 -6.30 -14.89 -9.46
C PHE A 64 -6.49 -13.42 -9.19
N LEU A 65 -5.47 -12.60 -9.44
CA LEU A 65 -5.52 -11.16 -9.17
C LEU A 65 -6.55 -10.45 -10.04
N THR A 66 -6.86 -11.01 -11.21
CA THR A 66 -7.81 -10.43 -12.16
C THR A 66 -9.20 -11.07 -12.06
N ASP A 67 -9.31 -12.24 -11.43
CA ASP A 67 -10.57 -12.94 -11.20
C ASP A 67 -11.10 -12.68 -9.78
N THR A 68 -11.53 -11.44 -9.55
CA THR A 68 -12.04 -10.97 -8.26
C THR A 68 -13.57 -10.97 -8.20
N VAL A 69 -14.11 -11.21 -7.00
CA VAL A 69 -15.50 -11.02 -6.64
C VAL A 69 -15.57 -10.21 -5.37
N ASP A 70 -16.27 -9.09 -5.42
CA ASP A 70 -16.52 -8.27 -4.25
C ASP A 70 -17.78 -8.74 -3.53
N LEU A 71 -17.64 -9.18 -2.28
CA LEU A 71 -18.76 -9.47 -1.39
C LEU A 71 -18.92 -8.35 -0.37
N LYS A 72 -20.15 -7.84 -0.25
CA LYS A 72 -20.51 -6.90 0.82
C LYS A 72 -20.90 -7.65 2.08
N LYS A 73 -20.21 -7.38 3.18
CA LYS A 73 -20.57 -7.83 4.53
C LYS A 73 -20.81 -6.60 5.41
N GLY A 74 -22.06 -6.13 5.44
CA GLY A 74 -22.41 -4.87 6.11
C GLY A 74 -21.82 -3.66 5.38
N GLU A 75 -21.09 -2.80 6.09
CA GLU A 75 -20.38 -1.64 5.52
C GLU A 75 -19.02 -1.99 4.91
N LYS A 76 -18.51 -3.21 5.14
CA LYS A 76 -17.20 -3.65 4.62
C LYS A 76 -17.38 -4.42 3.31
N THR A 77 -16.60 -4.03 2.29
CA THR A 77 -16.47 -4.80 1.04
C THR A 77 -15.25 -5.70 1.15
N ILE A 78 -15.43 -6.99 0.93
CA ILE A 78 -14.38 -8.01 0.96
C ILE A 78 -14.15 -8.49 -0.47
N THR A 79 -12.96 -8.24 -1.01
CA THR A 79 -12.56 -8.75 -2.32
C THR A 79 -12.05 -10.18 -2.19
N ILE A 80 -12.67 -11.09 -2.92
CA ILE A 80 -12.31 -12.50 -3.02
C ILE A 80 -11.67 -12.76 -4.37
N TYR A 81 -10.44 -13.25 -4.36
CA TYR A 81 -9.69 -13.71 -5.52
C TYR A 81 -9.98 -15.20 -5.73
N ARG A 82 -10.50 -15.57 -6.91
CA ARG A 82 -10.89 -16.95 -7.20
C ARG A 82 -9.80 -17.67 -7.98
N ALA A 83 -9.33 -18.76 -7.41
CA ALA A 83 -8.49 -19.72 -8.12
C ALA A 83 -9.32 -20.72 -8.90
N ARG A 84 -9.05 -20.82 -10.21
CA ARG A 84 -9.70 -21.77 -11.11
C ARG A 84 -8.68 -22.64 -11.81
N GLN A 85 -9.03 -23.89 -12.01
CA GLN A 85 -8.30 -24.84 -12.83
C GLN A 85 -9.26 -25.48 -13.83
N GLY A 86 -8.97 -25.38 -15.12
CA GLY A 86 -9.83 -25.93 -16.17
C GLY A 86 -11.23 -25.29 -16.18
N GLY A 87 -11.36 -24.04 -15.74
CA GLY A 87 -12.63 -23.32 -15.64
C GLY A 87 -13.45 -23.61 -14.37
N VAL A 88 -13.01 -24.52 -13.50
CA VAL A 88 -13.66 -24.86 -12.23
C VAL A 88 -12.97 -24.12 -11.09
N VAL A 89 -13.72 -23.47 -10.21
CA VAL A 89 -13.17 -22.83 -9.00
C VAL A 89 -12.64 -23.90 -8.05
N LYS A 90 -11.35 -23.81 -7.74
CA LYS A 90 -10.58 -24.73 -6.90
C LYS A 90 -10.15 -24.12 -5.58
N ALA A 91 -9.99 -22.81 -5.50
CA ALA A 91 -9.77 -22.16 -4.22
C ALA A 91 -10.31 -20.74 -4.22
N ALA A 92 -10.61 -20.22 -3.03
CA ALA A 92 -10.97 -18.83 -2.80
C ALA A 92 -9.94 -18.21 -1.86
N LEU A 93 -9.36 -17.09 -2.27
CA LEU A 93 -8.39 -16.33 -1.50
C LEU A 93 -9.00 -14.98 -1.14
N PHE A 94 -8.92 -14.58 0.11
CA PHE A 94 -9.47 -13.31 0.53
C PHE A 94 -8.61 -12.67 1.62
N LYS A 95 -8.60 -11.34 1.64
CA LYS A 95 -7.87 -10.54 2.61
C LYS A 95 -8.86 -9.93 3.60
N VAL A 96 -8.64 -10.17 4.88
CA VAL A 96 -9.41 -9.55 5.97
C VAL A 96 -8.48 -8.65 6.77
N ALA A 97 -8.88 -7.41 6.99
CA ALA A 97 -8.17 -6.48 7.85
C ALA A 97 -9.03 -6.14 9.07
N GLU A 98 -8.44 -6.25 10.25
CA GLU A 98 -9.11 -5.91 11.51
C GLU A 98 -8.16 -5.17 12.45
N ARG A 99 -8.71 -4.27 13.27
CA ARG A 99 -7.90 -3.35 14.08
C ARG A 99 -7.32 -4.09 15.29
N GLY A 100 -6.00 -4.21 15.33
CA GLY A 100 -5.26 -4.76 16.46
C GLY A 100 -4.76 -3.69 17.44
N TYR A 101 -4.01 -4.13 18.46
CA TYR A 101 -3.44 -3.26 19.49
C TYR A 101 -2.38 -2.26 18.96
N ALA A 102 -1.66 -2.64 17.90
CA ALA A 102 -0.55 -1.86 17.33
C ALA A 102 -0.82 -1.37 15.89
N GLY A 103 -2.07 -1.43 15.43
CA GLY A 103 -2.45 -1.12 14.05
C GLY A 103 -3.28 -2.23 13.42
N ASP A 104 -3.55 -2.10 12.13
CA ASP A 104 -4.40 -3.06 11.42
C ASP A 104 -3.65 -4.36 11.19
N ILE A 105 -4.27 -5.48 11.56
CA ILE A 105 -3.79 -6.82 11.28
C ILE A 105 -4.43 -7.26 9.97
N GLN A 106 -3.58 -7.49 8.97
CA GLN A 106 -3.99 -8.00 7.67
C GLN A 106 -3.78 -9.52 7.63
N VAL A 107 -4.84 -10.27 7.38
CA VAL A 107 -4.82 -11.73 7.27
C VAL A 107 -5.18 -12.11 5.84
N LEU A 108 -4.32 -12.92 5.22
CA LEU A 108 -4.59 -13.61 3.97
C LEU A 108 -5.05 -15.04 4.29
N MET A 109 -6.16 -15.47 3.69
CA MET A 109 -6.67 -16.82 3.84
C MET A 109 -6.98 -17.42 2.48
N ALA A 110 -6.58 -18.67 2.27
CA ALA A 110 -6.92 -19.49 1.11
C ALA A 110 -7.75 -20.70 1.60
N VAL A 111 -8.83 -21.00 0.88
CA VAL A 111 -9.73 -22.14 1.16
C VAL A 111 -9.96 -22.91 -0.15
N ASP A 112 -9.75 -24.23 -0.14
CA ASP A 112 -10.05 -25.19 -1.23
C ASP A 112 -11.27 -26.04 -0.84
#